data_AF-A0A945I0E9-F1
#
_entry.id   AF-A0A945I0E9-F1
#
_cell.length_a   1.000
_cell.length_b   1.000
_cell.length_c   1.000
_cell.angle_alpha   90.00
_cell.angle_beta   90.00
_cell.angle_gamma   90.00
#
_symmetry.space_group_name_H-M   'P 1'
#
loop_
_entity.id
_entity.type
_entity.pdbx_description
1 polymer ?
#
loop_
_entity_poly.entity_id
_entity_poly.type
_entity_poly.pdbx_seq_one_letter_code
_entity_poly.pdbx_strand_id
1 'polypeptide(L)'
;ISGPNPTWEDGRLILSTPDAIGKALDDYLHEKKQNPQSEEDKKLLITMDTNKDEKLAKAIDPEMIASAKLMMCKICDSRSVVNEGGCLTCQNCGWSKCD
;
A
#
# COMPACT_ATOMS: atom_id res chain seq x y z
N ILE A 1 -13.27 -12.21 9.76
CA ILE A 1 -14.09 -10.98 9.81
C ILE A 1 -15.07 -11.05 8.64
N SER A 2 -16.27 -11.56 8.87
CA SER A 2 -17.32 -11.49 7.85
C SER A 2 -18.02 -10.15 8.07
N GLY A 3 -17.97 -9.27 7.07
CA GLY A 3 -18.64 -7.97 7.14
C GLY A 3 -20.17 -8.14 7.22
N PRO A 4 -20.91 -7.06 7.51
CA PRO A 4 -22.37 -7.05 7.50
C PRO A 4 -22.90 -7.58 6.15
N ASN A 5 -24.10 -8.17 6.16
CA ASN A 5 -24.73 -8.74 4.98
C ASN A 5 -24.75 -7.74 3.81
N PRO A 6 -24.67 -8.22 2.55
CA PRO A 6 -24.66 -7.36 1.38
C PRO A 6 -25.91 -6.46 1.32
N THR A 7 -25.69 -5.16 1.11
CA THR A 7 -26.73 -4.12 1.08
C THR A 7 -26.74 -3.37 -0.24
N TRP A 8 -27.86 -2.76 -0.56
CA TRP A 8 -27.98 -1.82 -1.69
C TRP A 8 -27.78 -0.39 -1.20
N GLU A 9 -26.85 0.33 -1.83
CA GLU A 9 -26.56 1.75 -1.56
C GLU A 9 -26.40 2.49 -2.89
N ASP A 10 -27.12 3.59 -3.08
CA ASP A 10 -27.08 4.44 -4.29
C ASP A 10 -27.17 3.67 -5.64
N GLY A 11 -28.04 2.66 -5.68
CA GLY A 11 -28.27 1.83 -6.87
C GLY A 11 -27.18 0.80 -7.14
N ARG A 12 -26.24 0.62 -6.20
CA ARG A 12 -25.12 -0.31 -6.31
C ARG A 12 -25.19 -1.34 -5.17
N LEU A 13 -24.91 -2.59 -5.53
CA LEU A 13 -24.78 -3.66 -4.54
C LEU A 13 -23.41 -3.56 -3.87
N ILE A 14 -23.42 -3.46 -2.54
CA ILE A 14 -22.26 -3.47 -1.67
C ILE A 14 -22.15 -4.87 -1.05
N LEU A 15 -21.09 -5.59 -1.38
CA LEU A 15 -20.88 -6.97 -0.94
C LEU A 15 -20.30 -7.08 0.48
N SER A 16 -19.58 -6.04 0.91
CA SER A 16 -18.93 -5.92 2.22
C SER A 16 -18.28 -4.54 2.41
N THR A 17 -17.73 -4.26 3.59
CA THR A 17 -16.96 -3.03 3.87
C THR A 17 -15.78 -2.80 2.91
N PRO A 18 -14.91 -3.78 2.59
CA PRO A 18 -13.83 -3.55 1.62
C PRO A 18 -14.33 -3.28 0.19
N ASP A 19 -15.46 -3.84 -0.21
CA ASP A 19 -16.08 -3.59 -1.51
C ASP A 19 -16.61 -2.14 -1.61
N ALA A 20 -17.21 -1.62 -0.53
CA ALA A 20 -17.64 -0.22 -0.43
C ALA A 20 -16.46 0.75 -0.60
N ILE A 21 -15.34 0.48 0.07
CA ILE A 21 -14.12 1.30 -0.03
C ILE A 21 -13.59 1.27 -1.47
N GLY A 22 -13.54 0.09 -2.09
CA GLY A 22 -13.09 -0.07 -3.47
C GLY A 22 -13.93 0.73 -4.47
N LYS A 23 -15.26 0.67 -4.36
CA LYS A 23 -16.18 1.44 -5.21
C LYS A 23 -16.03 2.94 -5.00
N ALA A 24 -15.92 3.39 -3.75
CA ALA A 24 -15.73 4.80 -3.43
C ALA A 24 -14.40 5.36 -3.98
N LEU A 25 -13.32 4.57 -3.96
CA LEU A 25 -12.05 4.95 -4.58
C LEU A 25 -12.15 5.01 -6.11
N ASP A 26 -12.86 4.06 -6.72
CA ASP A 26 -13.08 4.04 -8.16
C ASP A 26 -13.90 5.25 -8.65
N ASP A 27 -14.98 5.59 -7.95
CA ASP A 27 -15.78 6.80 -8.23
C ASP A 27 -14.90 8.06 -8.18
N TYR A 28 -14.12 8.22 -7.12
CA TYR A 28 -13.23 9.37 -6.95
C TYR A 28 -12.20 9.51 -8.08
N LEU A 29 -11.61 8.40 -8.52
CA LEU A 29 -10.65 8.42 -9.63
C LEU A 29 -11.31 8.76 -10.97
N HIS A 30 -12.54 8.31 -11.20
CA HIS A 30 -13.31 8.65 -12.40
C HIS A 30 -13.75 10.11 -12.41
N GLU A 31 -14.20 10.65 -11.27
CA GLU A 31 -14.54 12.07 -11.10
C GLU A 31 -13.32 12.97 -11.36
N LYS A 32 -12.15 12.59 -10.83
CA LYS A 32 -10.90 13.33 -11.04
C LYS A 32 -10.47 13.38 -12.52
N LYS A 33 -10.70 12.31 -13.29
CA LYS A 33 -10.39 12.29 -14.73
C LYS A 33 -11.32 13.21 -15.53
N GLN A 34 -12.56 13.41 -15.06
CA GLN A 34 -13.57 14.20 -15.77
C GLN A 34 -13.50 15.70 -15.43
N ASN A 35 -12.97 16.08 -14.25
CA ASN A 35 -12.84 17.48 -13.85
C ASN A 35 -11.43 17.82 -13.30
N PRO A 36 -10.45 18.15 -14.16
CA PRO A 36 -9.09 18.49 -13.73
C PRO A 36 -8.94 19.87 -13.08
N GLN A 37 -10.02 20.64 -12.86
CA GLN A 37 -9.95 22.02 -12.34
C GLN A 37 -10.25 22.21 -10.84
N SER A 38 -10.58 21.16 -10.08
CA SER A 38 -10.74 21.25 -8.62
C SER A 38 -9.48 20.78 -7.90
N GLU A 39 -8.40 21.53 -8.07
CA GLU A 39 -7.05 21.23 -7.54
C GLU A 39 -6.80 21.84 -6.15
N GLU A 40 -7.82 21.95 -5.28
CA GLU A 40 -7.61 22.43 -3.91
C GLU A 40 -8.37 21.52 -2.91
N ASP A 41 -7.60 20.82 -2.07
CA ASP A 41 -7.99 20.20 -0.80
C ASP A 41 -8.69 18.82 -0.72
N LYS A 42 -8.30 17.85 -1.55
CA LYS A 42 -8.42 16.42 -1.18
C LYS A 42 -7.13 15.63 -1.48
N LYS A 43 -6.01 16.07 -0.89
CA LYS A 43 -4.78 15.27 -0.87
C LYS A 43 -5.00 14.05 0.01
N LEU A 44 -5.48 12.95 -0.59
CA LEU A 44 -5.51 11.64 0.05
C LEU A 44 -4.07 11.30 0.46
N LEU A 45 -3.82 11.27 1.77
CA LEU A 45 -2.55 10.85 2.37
C LEU A 45 -2.41 9.32 2.33
N ILE A 46 -2.75 8.70 1.20
CA ILE A 46 -2.43 7.30 0.97
C ILE A 46 -1.02 7.30 0.37
N THR A 47 -0.02 7.54 1.22
CA THR A 47 1.38 7.43 0.83
C THR A 47 1.70 5.96 0.60
N MET A 48 1.48 5.47 -0.61
CA MET A 48 2.26 4.36 -1.13
C MET A 48 3.54 4.96 -1.70
N ASP A 49 4.56 4.99 -0.86
CA ASP A 49 5.88 5.55 -1.17
C ASP A 49 6.58 4.65 -2.20
N THR A 50 6.28 4.91 -3.48
CA THR A 50 7.15 4.51 -4.58
C THR A 50 7.58 5.78 -5.29
N ASN A 51 8.74 6.28 -4.86
CA ASN A 51 9.61 7.20 -5.59
C ASN A 51 9.11 8.67 -5.68
N LYS A 52 9.32 9.44 -4.59
CA LYS A 52 9.42 10.90 -4.67
C LYS A 52 10.63 11.41 -3.88
N ASP A 53 11.80 10.88 -4.22
CA ASP A 53 13.07 11.36 -3.73
C ASP A 53 13.74 12.23 -4.78
N GLU A 54 13.53 13.55 -4.71
CA GLU A 54 14.63 14.51 -4.99
C GLU A 54 14.56 15.75 -4.09
N LYS A 55 13.70 15.79 -3.04
CA LYS A 55 13.64 16.97 -2.16
C LYS A 55 13.33 16.72 -0.68
N LEU A 56 13.63 15.53 -0.16
CA LEU A 56 13.58 15.27 1.29
C LEU A 56 14.85 14.57 1.84
N ALA A 57 16.00 14.73 1.18
CA ALA A 57 17.27 14.17 1.63
C ALA A 57 17.95 14.94 2.80
N LYS A 58 17.18 15.53 3.72
CA LYS A 58 17.79 16.35 4.80
C LYS A 58 17.38 16.04 6.24
N ALA A 59 16.69 14.94 6.49
CA ALA A 59 16.49 14.42 7.84
C ALA A 59 16.21 12.90 7.82
N ILE A 60 17.16 12.09 7.33
CA ILE A 60 17.07 10.63 7.48
C ILE A 60 17.99 10.24 8.62
N ASP A 61 17.38 9.81 9.72
CA ASP A 61 18.07 9.29 10.89
C ASP A 61 18.79 7.98 10.53
N PRO A 62 20.08 7.79 10.88
CA PRO A 62 20.85 6.58 10.53
C PRO A 62 20.23 5.28 11.07
N GLU A 63 19.38 5.34 12.10
CA GLU A 63 18.66 4.19 12.63
C GLU A 63 17.56 3.66 11.68
N MET A 64 16.95 4.55 10.90
CA MET A 64 15.90 4.20 9.92
C MET A 64 16.46 3.41 8.72
N ILE A 65 17.73 3.65 8.35
CA ILE A 65 18.41 2.91 7.27
C ILE A 65 18.75 1.48 7.69
N ALA A 66 19.09 1.25 8.96
CA ALA A 66 19.39 -0.09 9.48
C ALA A 66 18.15 -1.00 9.46
N SER A 67 17.00 -0.47 9.88
CA SER A 67 15.71 -1.17 9.84
C SER A 67 15.25 -1.47 8.40
N ALA A 68 15.50 -0.54 7.45
CA ALA A 68 15.21 -0.77 6.03
C ALA A 68 16.09 -1.86 5.40
N LYS A 69 17.31 -2.07 5.92
CA LYS A 69 18.25 -3.11 5.48
C LYS A 69 17.87 -4.51 6.00
N LEU A 70 17.01 -4.60 7.01
CA LEU A 70 16.48 -5.86 7.53
C LEU A 70 15.47 -6.51 6.56
N MET A 71 14.79 -5.70 5.74
CA MET A 71 13.79 -6.18 4.76
C MET A 71 14.36 -6.44 3.35
N MET A 72 15.69 -6.40 3.19
CA MET A 72 16.36 -6.68 1.92
C MET A 72 16.87 -8.13 1.88
N CYS A 73 16.51 -8.84 0.81
CA CYS A 73 16.97 -10.20 0.58
C CYS A 73 18.47 -10.23 0.33
N LYS A 74 19.22 -11.04 1.08
CA LYS A 74 20.69 -11.15 0.92
C LYS A 74 21.12 -11.88 -0.36
N ILE A 75 20.21 -12.54 -1.06
CA ILE A 75 20.52 -13.31 -2.27
C ILE A 75 20.28 -12.50 -3.55
N CYS A 76 19.14 -11.82 -3.64
CA CYS A 76 18.74 -11.10 -4.86
C CYS A 76 18.54 -9.60 -4.67
N ASP A 77 18.94 -9.06 -3.51
CA ASP A 77 18.86 -7.64 -3.12
C ASP A 77 17.46 -6.99 -3.25
N SER A 78 16.41 -7.82 -3.40
CA SER A 78 15.03 -7.36 -3.48
C SER A 78 14.47 -7.07 -2.10
N ARG A 79 13.69 -5.98 -1.99
CA ARG A 79 12.93 -5.62 -0.78
C ARG A 79 11.60 -6.38 -0.72
N SER A 80 11.68 -7.71 -0.81
CA SER A 80 10.52 -8.61 -0.87
C SER A 80 10.63 -9.74 0.15
N VAL A 81 11.32 -9.48 1.27
CA VAL A 81 11.41 -10.41 2.41
C VAL A 81 10.22 -10.19 3.32
N VAL A 82 9.45 -11.25 3.55
CA VAL A 82 8.28 -11.27 4.42
C VAL A 82 8.43 -12.36 5.48
N ASN A 83 7.68 -12.28 6.57
CA ASN A 83 7.65 -13.32 7.60
C ASN A 83 6.40 -14.18 7.42
N GLU A 84 6.58 -15.45 7.07
CA GLU A 84 5.51 -16.44 6.90
C GLU A 84 5.70 -17.54 7.94
N GLY A 85 4.78 -17.63 8.89
CA GLY A 85 4.77 -18.71 9.89
C GLY A 85 5.98 -18.76 10.83
N GLY A 86 6.69 -17.63 11.02
CA GLY A 86 7.92 -17.57 11.83
C GLY A 86 9.21 -17.76 11.03
N CYS A 87 9.12 -17.92 9.71
CA CYS A 87 10.25 -17.97 8.81
C CYS A 87 10.30 -16.73 7.93
N LEU A 88 11.50 -16.17 7.74
CA LEU A 88 11.73 -15.11 6.75
C LEU A 88 11.79 -15.73 5.36
N THR A 89 10.97 -15.27 4.42
CA THR A 89 10.88 -15.76 3.04
C THR A 89 11.01 -14.61 2.05
N CYS A 90 11.70 -14.82 0.92
CA CYS A 90 11.81 -13.85 -0.17
C CYS A 90 10.93 -14.26 -1.35
N GLN A 91 9.94 -13.44 -1.70
CA GLN A 91 9.01 -13.72 -2.80
C GLN A 91 9.65 -13.64 -4.20
N ASN A 92 10.85 -13.05 -4.30
CA ASN A 92 11.51 -12.81 -5.59
C ASN A 92 12.47 -13.93 -6.01
N CYS A 93 13.05 -14.67 -5.06
CA CYS A 93 14.03 -15.73 -5.34
C CYS A 93 13.79 -17.04 -4.57
N GLY A 94 12.80 -17.09 -3.68
CA GLY A 94 12.49 -18.27 -2.88
C GLY A 94 13.43 -18.52 -1.71
N TRP A 95 14.34 -17.59 -1.38
CA TRP A 95 15.16 -17.70 -0.17
C TRP A 95 14.27 -17.79 1.07
N SER A 96 14.57 -18.70 1.99
CA SER A 96 13.91 -18.76 3.28
C SER A 96 14.88 -19.08 4.42
N LYS A 97 14.60 -18.54 5.61
CA LYS A 97 15.31 -18.86 6.86
C LYS A 97 14.33 -18.81 8.03
N CYS A 98 14.15 -19.95 8.68
CA CYS A 98 13.46 -20.07 9.96
C CYS A 98 14.49 -19.93 11.09
N ASP A 99 14.06 -19.41 12.24
CA ASP A 99 14.81 -19.53 13.50
C ASP A 99 14.53 -20.89 14.15
#